data_AF-A0A376YE67-F1
#
_entry.id   AF-A0A376YE67-F1
#
_cell.length_a   1.000
_cell.length_b   1.000
_cell.length_c   1.000
_cell.angle_alpha   90.00
_cell.angle_beta   90.00
_cell.angle_gamma   90.00
#
_symmetry.space_group_name_H-M   'P 1'
#
loop_
_entity.id
_entity.type
_entity.pdbx_description
1 polymer ?
#
loop_
_entity_poly.entity_id
_entity_poly.type
_entity_poly.pdbx_seq_one_letter_code
_entity_poly.pdbx_strand_id
1 'polypeptide(L)'
;MGRWLAGRLMKELGLVSCQQPTHRYKRGGHEHVAIPNYLERQFAVTEPNQVWCGDVTYIWTGKRWAYLAVVLDLFAENQWAGPCRSRRTAGLP
;
A
#
# COMPACT_ATOMS: atom_id res chain seq x y z
N MET A 1 -22.45 28.09 -2.13
CA MET A 1 -23.31 27.37 -3.09
C MET A 1 -23.26 25.88 -2.79
N GLY A 2 -24.40 25.23 -2.54
CA GLY A 2 -24.45 23.79 -2.23
C GLY A 2 -24.45 22.91 -3.49
N ARG A 3 -23.97 21.66 -3.37
CA ARG A 3 -23.90 20.68 -4.47
C ARG A 3 -25.22 20.52 -5.26
N TRP A 4 -26.35 20.64 -4.57
CA TRP A 4 -27.70 20.50 -5.14
C TRP A 4 -28.11 21.68 -6.00
N LEU A 5 -27.71 22.90 -5.63
CA LEU A 5 -28.01 24.10 -6.40
C LEU A 5 -27.18 24.12 -7.68
N ALA A 6 -25.89 23.74 -7.59
CA ALA A 6 -25.02 23.60 -8.74
C ALA A 6 -25.55 22.57 -9.74
N GLY A 7 -25.98 21.38 -9.27
CA GLY A 7 -26.55 20.36 -10.15
C GLY A 7 -27.86 20.77 -10.84
N ARG A 8 -28.72 21.55 -10.16
CA ARG A 8 -29.96 22.09 -10.75
C ARG A 8 -29.65 23.08 -11.87
N LEU A 9 -28.75 24.03 -11.62
CA LEU A 9 -28.32 25.04 -12.59
C LEU A 9 -27.62 24.42 -13.81
N MET A 10 -26.76 23.41 -13.59
CA MET A 10 -26.14 22.66 -14.69
C MET A 10 -27.18 21.97 -15.58
N LYS A 11 -28.25 21.42 -14.98
CA LYS A 11 -29.33 20.77 -15.73
C LYS A 11 -30.17 21.77 -16.52
N GLU A 12 -30.49 22.93 -15.93
CA GLU A 12 -31.21 24.02 -16.62
C GLU A 12 -30.42 24.57 -17.81
N LEU A 13 -29.09 24.65 -17.68
CA LEU A 13 -28.19 25.16 -18.72
C LEU A 13 -27.70 24.08 -19.70
N GLY A 14 -28.13 22.82 -19.55
CA GLY A 14 -27.69 21.70 -20.40
C GLY A 14 -26.18 21.37 -20.28
N LEU A 15 -25.54 21.75 -19.17
CA LEU A 15 -24.11 21.58 -18.94
C LEU A 15 -23.81 20.22 -18.29
N VAL A 16 -22.77 19.56 -18.79
CA VAL A 16 -22.26 18.29 -18.23
C VAL A 16 -20.89 18.55 -17.61
N SER A 17 -20.61 17.91 -16.47
CA SER A 17 -19.30 18.00 -15.84
C SER A 17 -18.24 17.33 -16.72
N CYS A 18 -17.23 18.08 -17.14
CA CYS A 18 -16.04 17.56 -17.82
C CYS A 18 -14.95 17.11 -16.84
N GLN A 19 -15.28 16.95 -15.56
CA GLN A 19 -14.31 16.51 -14.56
C GLN A 19 -13.81 15.11 -14.91
N GLN A 20 -12.50 14.99 -15.13
CA GLN A 20 -11.89 13.71 -15.46
C GLN A 20 -12.07 12.74 -14.28
N PRO A 21 -12.56 11.51 -14.52
CA PRO A 21 -12.63 10.49 -13.50
C PRO A 21 -11.21 10.14 -13.02
N THR A 22 -11.10 9.79 -11.74
CA THR A 22 -9.83 9.36 -11.16
C THR A 22 -9.30 8.12 -11.88
N HIS A 23 -7.99 8.06 -12.09
CA HIS A 23 -7.33 6.95 -12.77
C HIS A 23 -7.60 5.63 -12.03
N ARG A 24 -8.30 4.70 -12.69
CA ARG A 24 -8.60 3.37 -12.15
C ARG A 24 -7.58 2.38 -12.67
N TYR A 25 -6.62 2.00 -11.83
CA TYR A 25 -5.70 0.90 -12.14
C TYR A 25 -6.48 -0.40 -12.36
N LYS A 26 -6.17 -1.12 -13.43
CA LYS A 26 -6.70 -2.48 -13.64
C LYS A 26 -6.20 -3.36 -12.49
N ARG A 27 -7.12 -4.05 -11.82
CA ARG A 27 -6.74 -5.08 -10.85
C ARG A 27 -6.08 -6.23 -11.62
N GLY A 28 -4.77 -6.39 -11.47
CA GLY A 28 -4.06 -7.58 -11.95
C GLY A 28 -4.52 -8.79 -11.16
N GLY A 29 -4.91 -9.86 -11.85
CA GLY A 29 -5.45 -11.07 -11.22
C GLY A 29 -5.01 -12.37 -11.90
N HIS A 30 -4.15 -12.29 -12.93
CA HIS A 30 -3.56 -13.48 -13.52
C HIS A 30 -2.13 -13.56 -13.03
N GLU A 31 -1.91 -14.40 -12.03
CA GLU A 31 -0.58 -14.86 -11.67
C GLU A 31 0.01 -15.59 -12.88
N HIS A 32 1.31 -15.44 -13.09
CA HIS A 32 1.99 -16.10 -14.20
C HIS A 32 1.98 -17.61 -13.96
N VAL A 33 1.28 -18.37 -14.81
CA VAL A 33 1.17 -19.85 -14.72
C VAL A 33 2.53 -20.56 -14.71
N ALA A 34 3.55 -19.93 -15.31
CA ALA A 34 4.89 -20.50 -15.42
C ALA A 34 5.76 -20.33 -14.15
N ILE A 35 5.39 -19.44 -13.22
CA ILE A 35 6.19 -19.15 -12.03
C ILE A 35 5.27 -19.20 -10.81
N PRO A 36 5.31 -20.29 -10.03
CA PRO A 36 4.49 -20.39 -8.83
C PRO A 36 4.93 -19.33 -7.81
N ASN A 37 3.95 -18.64 -7.23
CA ASN A 37 4.19 -17.68 -6.16
C ASN A 37 4.45 -18.43 -4.85
N TYR A 38 5.72 -18.70 -4.54
CA TYR A 38 6.10 -19.41 -3.30
C TYR A 38 5.75 -18.65 -2.01
N LEU A 39 5.56 -17.33 -2.08
CA LEU A 39 5.33 -16.50 -0.90
C LEU A 39 3.85 -16.45 -0.53
N GLU A 40 2.91 -16.53 -1.48
CA GLU A 40 1.45 -16.47 -1.27
C GLU A 40 0.99 -15.38 -0.27
N ARG A 41 1.69 -14.24 -0.19
CA ARG A 41 1.47 -13.17 0.81
C ARG A 41 1.62 -13.60 2.28
N GLN A 42 2.34 -14.68 2.53
CA GLN A 42 2.75 -15.16 3.84
C GLN A 42 4.02 -14.41 4.28
N PHE A 43 3.85 -13.25 4.94
CA PHE A 43 4.96 -12.42 5.41
C PHE A 43 5.51 -12.84 6.80
N ALA A 44 4.95 -13.92 7.39
CA ALA A 44 5.36 -14.42 8.68
C ALA A 44 6.55 -15.38 8.56
N VAL A 45 7.76 -14.82 8.47
CA VAL A 45 9.00 -15.61 8.38
C VAL A 45 9.49 -15.97 9.80
N THR A 46 9.92 -17.23 9.99
CA THR A 46 10.37 -17.76 11.29
C THR A 46 11.88 -17.69 11.53
N GLU A 47 12.69 -17.53 10.47
CA GLU A 47 14.15 -17.51 10.55
C GLU A 47 14.77 -16.38 9.71
N PRO A 48 15.91 -15.80 10.13
CA PRO A 48 16.61 -14.79 9.33
C PRO A 48 17.13 -15.36 8.00
N ASN A 49 17.32 -14.51 6.99
CA ASN A 49 17.88 -14.87 5.68
C ASN A 49 17.07 -15.87 4.83
N GLN A 50 15.77 -16.04 5.07
CA GLN A 50 14.93 -16.92 4.24
C GLN A 50 14.25 -16.20 3.07
N VAL A 51 13.73 -14.99 3.30
CA VAL A 51 13.00 -14.24 2.28
C VAL A 51 13.41 -12.78 2.29
N TRP A 52 13.93 -12.31 1.16
CA TRP A 52 14.34 -10.93 0.97
C TRP A 52 13.35 -10.22 0.04
N CYS A 53 12.90 -9.04 0.45
CA CYS A 53 12.08 -8.16 -0.35
C CYS A 53 12.96 -7.05 -0.92
N GLY A 54 12.96 -6.89 -2.25
CA GLY A 54 13.66 -5.82 -2.94
C GLY A 54 12.67 -4.90 -3.63
N ASP A 55 12.86 -3.59 -3.51
CA ASP A 55 12.11 -2.60 -4.27
C ASP A 55 13.05 -1.60 -4.96
N VAL A 56 12.70 -1.21 -6.17
CA VAL A 56 13.40 -0.19 -6.94
C VAL A 56 12.44 0.96 -7.20
N THR A 57 12.58 2.02 -6.43
CA THR A 57 11.74 3.21 -6.53
C THR A 57 12.52 4.36 -7.17
N TYR A 58 11.83 5.14 -8.00
CA TYR A 58 12.35 6.39 -8.53
C TYR A 58 11.93 7.55 -7.63
N ILE A 59 12.88 8.40 -7.25
CA ILE A 59 12.63 9.59 -6.45
C ILE A 59 12.95 10.85 -7.25
N TRP A 60 12.01 11.82 -7.24
CA TRP A 60 12.21 13.11 -7.89
C TRP A 60 13.03 14.03 -6.98
N THR A 61 14.21 14.43 -7.44
CA THR A 61 15.11 15.30 -6.65
C THR A 61 15.02 16.78 -7.06
N GLY A 62 13.94 17.19 -7.75
CA GLY A 62 13.75 18.56 -8.25
C GLY A 62 14.53 18.87 -9.53
N LYS A 63 15.75 18.32 -9.69
CA LYS A 63 16.61 18.54 -10.86
C LYS A 63 16.71 17.30 -11.77
N ARG A 64 16.60 16.10 -11.19
CA ARG A 64 16.67 14.83 -11.92
C ARG A 64 15.93 13.73 -11.17
N TRP A 65 15.62 12.66 -11.90
CA TRP A 65 15.21 11.39 -11.31
C TRP A 65 16.43 10.69 -10.73
N ALA A 66 16.31 10.17 -9.51
CA ALA A 66 17.29 9.27 -8.92
C ALA A 66 16.64 7.90 -8.68
N TYR A 67 17.43 6.84 -8.86
CA TYR A 67 17.01 5.47 -8.62
C TYR A 67 17.46 5.05 -7.23
N LEU A 68 16.51 4.61 -6.41
CA LEU A 68 16.76 4.06 -5.09
C LEU A 68 16.44 2.56 -5.14
N ALA A 69 17.43 1.73 -4.82
CA ALA A 69 17.25 0.30 -4.64
C ALA A 69 17.32 -0.01 -3.14
N VAL A 70 16.29 -0.69 -2.62
CA VAL A 70 16.20 -1.12 -1.22
C VAL A 70 16.11 -2.63 -1.19
N VAL A 71 16.86 -3.27 -0.29
CA VAL A 71 16.77 -4.71 0.00
C VAL A 71 16.50 -4.87 1.50
N LEU A 72 15.41 -5.55 1.85
CA LEU A 72 14.95 -5.79 3.22
C LEU A 72 14.84 -7.29 3.48
N ASP A 73 15.21 -7.72 4.68
CA ASP A 73 14.94 -9.07 5.18
C ASP A 73 13.58 -9.07 5.91
N LEU A 74 12.63 -9.89 5.44
CA LEU A 74 11.27 -9.94 5.99
C LEU A 74 11.23 -10.47 7.44
N PHE A 75 12.29 -11.14 7.90
CA PHE A 75 12.36 -11.64 9.27
C PHE A 75 12.33 -10.53 10.33
N ALA A 76 12.93 -9.37 10.06
CA ALA A 76 13.06 -8.29 11.04
C ALA A 76 11.74 -7.55 11.31
N GLU A 77 10.83 -7.49 10.34
CA GLU A 77 9.55 -6.78 10.46
C GLU A 77 8.51 -7.59 11.26
N ASN A 78 8.61 -8.92 11.26
CA ASN A 78 7.64 -9.80 11.93
C ASN A 78 7.83 -9.86 13.46
N GLN A 79 9.01 -9.50 13.98
CA GLN A 79 9.26 -9.48 15.43
C GLN A 79 8.63 -8.27 16.16
N TRP A 80 8.43 -7.16 15.46
CA TRP A 80 7.84 -5.94 16.03
C TRP A 80 6.32 -6.05 16.23
N ALA A 81 5.64 -6.94 15.49
CA ALA A 81 4.20 -7.18 15.59
C ALA A 81 3.79 -8.12 16.76
N GLY A 82 4.67 -8.32 17.74
CA GLY A 82 4.35 -9.08 18.95
C GLY A 82 3.29 -8.35 19.80
N PRO A 83 2.34 -9.05 20.44
CA PRO A 83 1.37 -8.42 21.31
C PRO A 83 2.09 -7.73 22.47
N CYS A 84 1.93 -6.40 22.57
CA CYS A 84 2.34 -5.62 23.72
C CYS A 84 1.61 -6.15 24.96
N ARG A 85 2.22 -7.12 25.65
CA ARG A 85 1.69 -7.74 26.86
C ARG A 85 2.00 -6.80 28.02
N SER A 86 1.19 -5.77 28.21
CA SER A 86 1.22 -4.96 29.43
C SER A 86 0.66 -5.79 30.59
N ARG A 87 1.47 -6.71 31.12
CA ARG A 87 1.13 -7.44 32.35
C ARG A 87 1.44 -6.53 33.55
N ARG A 88 0.54 -5.59 33.87
CA ARG A 88 0.53 -4.96 35.20
C ARG A 88 -0.02 -5.97 36.21
N THR A 89 0.87 -6.75 36.82
CA THR A 89 0.56 -7.41 38.09
C THR A 89 0.67 -6.36 39.19
N ALA A 90 -0.45 -5.75 39.55
CA ALA A 90 -0.59 -5.08 40.83
C ALA A 90 -1.12 -6.13 41.82
N GLY A 91 -0.32 -6.43 42.83
CA GLY A 91 -0.71 -7.30 43.92
C GLY A 91 0.51 -7.92 44.56
N LEU A 92 0.88 -7.40 45.74
CA LEU A 92 1.35 -8.10 46.95
C LEU A 92 2.24 -7.17 47.79
N PRO A 93 2.25 -7.32 49.12
CA PRO A 93 1.16 -7.53 50.08
C PRO A 93 0.77 -6.25 50.85
#